data_AF-A0A7X0W550-F1
#
_entry.id   AF-A0A7X0W550-F1
#
_cell.length_a   1.000
_cell.length_b   1.000
_cell.length_c   1.000
_cell.angle_alpha   90.00
_cell.angle_beta   90.00
_cell.angle_gamma   90.00
#
_symmetry.space_group_name_H-M   'P 1'
#
loop_
_entity.id
_entity.type
_entity.pdbx_description
1 polymer ?
#
loop_
_entity_poly.entity_id
_entity_poly.type
_entity_poly.pdbx_seq_one_letter_code
_entity_poly.pdbx_strand_id
1 'polypeptide(L)'
;MPKESLEHANLGDFTRNPKTGAISRMKDSGHGQDNINFLRKNDIEVNIEKTYPNGVRAGNVPSHKTPSKRTGTGQSWFPENWTTKDIESAGQQVASLPEFVKAKDGEIIFGEVNRVRVGVIKTNGKIGTIFPDGTKQP
;
A
#
# COMPACT_ATOMS: atom_id res chain seq x y z
N MET A 1 -4.27 4.46 -14.79
CA MET A 1 -4.73 4.94 -13.46
C MET A 1 -4.30 6.39 -13.27
N PRO A 2 -4.92 7.20 -12.39
CA PRO A 2 -4.40 8.53 -12.06
C PRO A 2 -3.02 8.44 -11.42
N LYS A 3 -2.15 9.43 -11.69
CA LYS A 3 -0.80 9.48 -11.12
C LYS A 3 -0.85 9.58 -9.60
N GLU A 4 -1.80 10.37 -9.08
CA GLU A 4 -2.02 10.59 -7.66
C GLU A 4 -2.41 9.29 -6.94
N SER A 5 -3.19 8.42 -7.61
CA SER A 5 -3.54 7.09 -7.06
C SER A 5 -2.33 6.17 -6.97
N LEU A 6 -1.37 6.30 -7.90
CA LEU A 6 -0.14 5.52 -7.88
C LEU A 6 0.81 6.03 -6.80
N GLU A 7 0.97 7.35 -6.67
CA GLU A 7 1.73 7.97 -5.58
C GLU A 7 1.11 7.61 -4.22
N HIS A 8 -0.21 7.64 -4.09
CA HIS A 8 -0.93 7.19 -2.92
C HIS A 8 -0.67 5.71 -2.61
N ALA A 9 -0.73 4.81 -3.59
CA ALA A 9 -0.44 3.38 -3.41
C ALA A 9 1.02 3.14 -2.98
N ASN A 10 1.98 3.78 -3.65
CA ASN A 10 3.40 3.54 -3.46
C ASN A 10 3.97 4.28 -2.23
N LEU A 11 3.81 5.60 -2.18
CA LEU A 11 4.38 6.48 -1.14
C LEU A 11 3.44 6.67 0.05
N GLY A 12 2.13 6.80 -0.20
CA GLY A 12 1.12 7.03 0.83
C GLY A 12 0.84 8.50 1.12
N ASP A 13 -0.17 8.74 1.96
CA ASP A 13 -0.57 10.07 2.41
C ASP A 13 -0.09 10.34 3.84
N PHE A 14 0.19 11.60 4.13
CA PHE A 14 0.73 12.02 5.43
C PHE A 14 -0.02 13.22 6.01
N THR A 15 -0.16 13.25 7.33
CA THR A 15 -0.54 14.47 8.04
C THR A 15 0.66 15.38 8.19
N ARG A 16 0.41 16.69 8.28
CA ARG A 16 1.43 17.70 8.53
C ARG A 16 1.17 18.42 9.83
N ASN A 17 2.23 18.82 10.51
CA ASN A 17 2.13 19.74 11.63
C ASN A 17 1.61 21.09 11.12
N PRO A 18 0.50 21.63 11.66
CA PRO A 18 -0.09 22.87 11.15
C PRO A 18 0.79 24.11 11.37
N LYS A 19 1.71 24.08 12.34
CA LYS A 19 2.62 25.19 12.63
C LYS A 19 3.89 25.16 11.78
N THR A 20 4.47 23.97 11.57
CA THR A 20 5.78 23.84 10.91
C THR A 20 5.70 23.29 9.49
N GLY A 21 4.55 22.76 9.06
CA GLY A 21 4.38 22.08 7.78
C GLY A 21 5.10 20.73 7.66
N ALA A 22 5.89 20.36 8.67
CA ALA A 22 6.65 19.12 8.71
C ALA A 22 5.73 17.89 8.69
N ILE A 23 6.21 16.80 8.11
CA ILE A 23 5.51 15.51 8.15
C ILE A 23 5.32 15.09 9.61
N SER A 24 4.13 14.62 9.95
CA SER A 24 3.79 14.24 11.32
C SER A 24 3.48 12.76 11.43
N ARG A 25 2.57 12.22 10.61
CA ARG A 25 2.12 10.83 10.70
C ARG A 25 1.76 10.30 9.33
N MET A 26 1.97 9.01 9.12
CA MET A 26 1.33 8.29 8.04
C MET A 26 -0.19 8.30 8.24
N LYS A 27 -0.93 8.65 7.19
CA LYS A 27 -2.38 8.80 7.19
C LYS A 27 -3.05 7.60 6.52
N ASP A 28 -2.74 7.34 5.25
CA ASP A 28 -3.39 6.33 4.42
C ASP A 28 -2.40 5.70 3.41
N SER A 29 -2.70 4.49 2.95
CA SER A 29 -2.00 3.74 1.89
C SER A 29 -0.50 3.53 2.13
N GLY A 30 0.41 3.76 1.16
CA GLY A 30 1.86 3.66 1.31
C GLY A 30 2.38 2.22 1.45
N HIS A 31 2.36 1.48 0.35
CA HIS A 31 2.66 0.05 0.30
C HIS A 31 3.95 -0.28 -0.47
N GLY A 32 4.62 0.70 -1.06
CA GLY A 32 5.89 0.48 -1.75
C GLY A 32 7.11 0.64 -0.85
N GLN A 33 8.29 0.34 -1.40
CA GLN A 33 9.56 0.61 -0.72
C GLN A 33 9.78 2.12 -0.48
N ASP A 34 9.25 2.96 -1.37
CA ASP A 34 9.35 4.42 -1.25
C ASP A 34 8.69 4.94 0.03
N ASN A 35 7.60 4.32 0.49
CA ASN A 35 6.98 4.65 1.77
C ASN A 35 7.94 4.41 2.95
N ILE A 36 8.54 3.23 3.02
CA ILE A 36 9.48 2.88 4.11
C ILE A 36 10.68 3.83 4.11
N ASN A 37 11.25 4.10 2.93
CA ASN A 37 12.37 5.02 2.77
C ASN A 37 11.98 6.43 3.21
N PHE A 38 10.80 6.91 2.81
CA PHE A 38 10.30 8.23 3.18
C PHE A 38 10.05 8.34 4.69
N LEU A 39 9.43 7.34 5.32
CA LEU A 39 9.19 7.33 6.75
C LEU A 39 10.50 7.39 7.54
N ARG A 40 11.46 6.53 7.21
CA ARG A 40 12.78 6.51 7.86
C ARG A 40 13.55 7.82 7.68
N LYS A 41 13.48 8.42 6.48
CA LYS A 41 14.09 9.74 6.20
C LYS A 41 13.48 10.87 7.04
N ASN A 42 12.24 10.72 7.49
CA ASN A 42 11.54 11.69 8.35
C ASN A 42 11.50 11.24 9.82
N ASP A 43 12.40 10.34 10.24
CA ASP A 43 12.49 9.83 11.61
C ASP A 43 11.18 9.18 12.12
N ILE A 44 10.39 8.62 11.21
CA ILE A 44 9.20 7.85 11.54
C ILE A 44 9.55 6.37 11.53
N GLU A 45 9.38 5.73 12.69
CA GLU A 45 9.61 4.31 12.90
C GLU A 45 8.71 3.43 12.02
N VAL A 46 9.30 2.37 11.48
CA VAL A 46 8.62 1.34 10.70
C VAL A 46 9.09 -0.02 11.20
N ASN A 47 8.14 -0.87 11.58
CA ASN A 47 8.40 -2.22 12.06
C ASN A 47 7.94 -3.22 11.01
N ILE A 48 8.84 -4.11 10.60
CA ILE A 48 8.54 -5.26 9.74
C ILE A 48 8.44 -6.49 10.64
N GLU A 49 7.23 -6.89 10.99
CA GLU A 49 6.97 -8.00 11.91
C GLU A 49 7.04 -9.36 11.22
N LYS A 50 6.72 -9.39 9.92
CA LYS A 50 6.66 -10.62 9.12
C LYS A 50 7.07 -10.34 7.68
N THR A 51 7.84 -11.25 7.11
CA THR A 51 8.09 -11.32 5.67
C THR A 51 7.62 -12.67 5.15
N TYR A 52 6.74 -12.67 4.15
CA TYR A 52 6.25 -13.87 3.48
C TYR A 52 7.34 -14.42 2.52
N PRO A 53 7.29 -15.72 2.16
CA PRO A 53 8.29 -16.33 1.26
C PRO A 53 8.42 -15.64 -0.11
N ASN A 54 7.35 -15.01 -0.58
CA ASN A 54 7.33 -14.24 -1.84
C ASN A 54 7.83 -12.79 -1.69
N GLY A 55 8.30 -12.40 -0.50
CA GLY A 55 8.87 -11.09 -0.21
C GLY A 55 7.88 -10.04 0.27
N VAL A 56 6.56 -10.30 0.29
CA VAL A 56 5.59 -9.36 0.90
C VAL A 56 5.92 -9.18 2.38
N ARG A 57 5.85 -7.94 2.84
CA ARG A 57 6.18 -7.57 4.22
C ARG A 57 4.92 -7.11 4.91
N ALA A 58 4.74 -7.51 6.16
CA ALA A 58 3.64 -7.07 7.01
C ALA A 58 4.19 -6.61 8.35
N GLY A 59 3.60 -5.55 8.88
CA GLY A 59 4.07 -4.91 10.09
C GLY A 59 3.26 -3.67 10.43
N ASN A 60 3.90 -2.66 11.00
CA ASN A 60 3.22 -1.49 11.53
C ASN A 60 4.06 -0.21 11.48
N VAL A 61 3.39 0.91 11.67
CA VAL A 61 4.00 2.22 11.89
C VAL A 61 3.47 2.73 13.23
N PRO A 62 4.25 2.74 14.32
CA PRO A 62 3.77 3.05 15.67
C PRO A 62 3.06 4.41 15.77
N SER A 63 3.51 5.39 14.99
CA SER A 63 2.91 6.72 14.92
C SER A 63 1.77 6.85 13.90
N HIS A 64 1.32 5.78 13.24
CA HIS A 64 0.28 5.83 12.22
C HIS A 64 -1.00 6.51 12.74
N LYS A 65 -1.69 7.29 11.90
CA LYS A 65 -2.94 7.98 12.28
C LYS A 65 -3.99 6.99 12.80
N THR A 66 -4.30 5.97 12.01
CA THR A 66 -5.22 4.87 12.34
C THR A 66 -4.65 3.93 13.42
N PRO A 67 -5.33 3.73 14.56
CA PRO A 67 -4.82 2.92 15.68
C PRO A 67 -4.49 1.46 15.34
N SER A 68 -5.31 0.79 14.52
CA SER A 68 -5.10 -0.62 14.14
C SER A 68 -3.81 -0.86 13.33
N LYS A 69 -3.18 0.19 12.81
CA LYS A 69 -1.94 0.12 12.04
C LYS A 69 -0.68 0.43 12.85
N ARG A 70 -0.83 0.65 14.17
CA ARG A 70 0.27 1.03 15.06
C ARG A 70 1.02 -0.15 15.67
N THR A 71 0.47 -1.36 15.59
CA THR A 71 1.05 -2.57 16.17
C THR A 71 0.77 -3.79 15.28
N GLY A 72 1.52 -4.88 15.48
CA GLY A 72 1.32 -6.13 14.75
C GLY A 72 1.49 -5.95 13.23
N THR A 73 0.64 -6.61 12.45
CA THR A 73 0.72 -6.66 10.97
C THR A 73 -0.35 -5.80 10.27
N GLY A 74 -0.78 -4.70 10.88
CA GLY A 74 -1.86 -3.84 10.36
C GLY A 74 -1.52 -3.07 9.08
N GLN A 75 -0.25 -2.99 8.70
CA GLN A 75 0.25 -2.40 7.46
C GLN A 75 1.03 -3.46 6.67
N SER A 76 0.97 -3.40 5.35
CA SER A 76 1.74 -4.27 4.47
C SER A 76 2.49 -3.47 3.42
N TRP A 77 3.60 -4.03 2.95
CA TRP A 77 4.41 -3.49 1.88
C TRP A 77 4.74 -4.58 0.87
N PHE A 78 4.85 -4.19 -0.39
CA PHE A 78 5.28 -5.06 -1.48
C PHE A 78 6.70 -5.55 -1.21
N PRO A 79 7.18 -6.58 -1.92
CA PRO A 79 8.60 -6.94 -1.89
C PRO A 79 9.49 -5.72 -2.07
N GLU A 80 10.62 -5.67 -1.36
CA GLU A 80 11.51 -4.51 -1.34
C GLU A 80 12.02 -4.12 -2.74
N ASN A 81 12.15 -5.10 -3.64
CA ASN A 81 12.60 -4.90 -5.01
C ASN A 81 11.49 -4.45 -5.96
N TRP A 82 10.22 -4.35 -5.54
CA TRP A 82 9.15 -3.84 -6.39
C TRP A 82 9.24 -2.32 -6.52
N THR A 83 9.33 -1.86 -7.76
CA THR A 83 9.30 -0.45 -8.13
C THR A 83 7.86 0.05 -8.22
N THR A 84 7.69 1.38 -8.27
CA THR A 84 6.40 2.03 -8.58
C THR A 84 5.77 1.48 -9.86
N LYS A 85 6.59 1.15 -10.88
CA LYS A 85 6.11 0.59 -12.15
C LYS A 85 5.61 -0.85 -12.00
N ASP A 86 6.25 -1.65 -11.14
CA ASP A 86 5.79 -3.02 -10.85
C ASP A 86 4.43 -2.98 -10.14
N ILE A 87 4.26 -2.07 -9.17
CA ILE A 87 3.00 -1.86 -8.46
C ILE A 87 1.89 -1.42 -9.43
N GLU A 88 2.17 -0.43 -10.29
CA GLU A 88 1.22 0.02 -11.32
C GLU A 88 0.80 -1.13 -12.25
N SER A 89 1.79 -1.85 -12.80
CA SER A 89 1.55 -2.92 -13.76
C SER A 89 0.74 -4.05 -13.12
N ALA A 90 1.06 -4.42 -11.88
CA ALA A 90 0.31 -5.42 -11.12
C ALA A 90 -1.13 -4.98 -10.85
N GLY A 91 -1.35 -3.74 -10.43
CA GLY A 91 -2.68 -3.21 -10.20
C GLY A 91 -3.53 -3.13 -11.47
N GLN A 92 -2.92 -2.76 -12.60
CA GLN A 92 -3.59 -2.76 -13.91
C GLN A 92 -3.95 -4.18 -14.35
N GLN A 93 -3.04 -5.14 -14.19
CA GLN A 93 -3.29 -6.54 -14.51
C GLN A 93 -4.48 -7.07 -13.70
N VAL A 94 -4.48 -6.89 -12.37
CA VAL A 94 -5.61 -7.31 -11.52
C VAL A 94 -6.90 -6.60 -11.91
N ALA A 95 -6.89 -5.29 -12.12
CA ALA A 95 -8.10 -4.54 -12.48
C ALA A 95 -8.69 -4.92 -13.85
N SER A 96 -7.87 -5.51 -14.74
CA SER A 96 -8.27 -5.96 -16.08
C SER A 96 -8.89 -7.36 -16.12
N LEU A 97 -8.84 -8.10 -15.01
CA LEU A 97 -9.39 -9.46 -14.95
C LEU A 97 -10.91 -9.46 -15.21
N PRO A 98 -11.44 -10.39 -16.03
CA PRO A 98 -12.85 -10.44 -16.41
C PRO A 98 -13.83 -10.48 -15.22
N GLU A 99 -13.48 -11.21 -14.17
CA GLU A 99 -14.25 -11.33 -12.94
C GLU A 99 -14.40 -10.00 -12.17
N PHE A 100 -13.53 -9.02 -12.43
CA PHE A 100 -13.49 -7.74 -11.72
C PHE A 100 -13.97 -6.55 -12.56
N VAL A 101 -14.43 -6.80 -13.79
CA VAL A 101 -15.03 -5.77 -14.66
C VAL A 101 -16.24 -5.11 -13.99
N LYS A 102 -17.03 -5.88 -13.22
CA LYS A 102 -18.24 -5.41 -12.52
C LYS A 102 -18.01 -5.01 -11.04
N ALA A 103 -16.77 -5.08 -10.55
CA ALA A 103 -16.47 -4.71 -9.17
C ALA A 103 -16.84 -3.25 -8.91
N LYS A 104 -17.54 -3.00 -7.81
CA LYS A 104 -18.01 -1.67 -7.41
C LYS A 104 -16.89 -0.87 -6.75
N ASP A 105 -17.06 0.45 -6.71
CA ASP A 105 -16.15 1.30 -5.95
C ASP A 105 -16.17 0.91 -4.46
N GLY A 106 -15.01 0.92 -3.83
CA GLY A 106 -14.82 0.50 -2.44
C GLY A 106 -14.71 -1.02 -2.22
N GLU A 107 -15.08 -1.85 -3.20
CA GLU A 107 -14.84 -3.30 -3.11
C GLU A 107 -13.37 -3.62 -3.33
N ILE A 108 -12.84 -4.56 -2.54
CA ILE A 108 -11.50 -5.08 -2.73
C ILE A 108 -11.56 -6.23 -3.73
N ILE A 109 -10.87 -6.07 -4.85
CA ILE A 109 -10.59 -7.16 -5.78
C ILE A 109 -9.17 -7.65 -5.57
N PHE A 110 -8.95 -8.96 -5.77
CA PHE A 110 -7.64 -9.56 -5.58
C PHE A 110 -7.26 -10.44 -6.75
N GLY A 111 -6.03 -10.29 -7.22
CA GLY A 111 -5.42 -11.22 -8.17
C GLY A 111 -4.00 -11.56 -7.75
N GLU A 112 -3.44 -12.60 -8.36
CA GLU A 112 -2.04 -12.98 -8.15
C GLU A 112 -1.16 -12.44 -9.29
N VAL A 113 -0.11 -11.71 -8.95
CA VAL A 113 0.89 -11.21 -9.90
C VAL A 113 2.28 -11.48 -9.33
N ASN A 114 3.13 -12.16 -10.09
CA ASN A 114 4.48 -12.54 -9.67
C ASN A 114 4.50 -13.21 -8.27
N ARG A 115 3.56 -14.15 -8.04
CA ARG A 115 3.35 -14.86 -6.76
C ARG A 115 2.92 -13.98 -5.58
N VAL A 116 2.59 -12.71 -5.81
CA VAL A 116 2.05 -11.80 -4.79
C VAL A 116 0.53 -11.72 -4.97
N ARG A 117 -0.22 -11.89 -3.89
CA ARG A 117 -1.65 -11.58 -3.85
C ARG A 117 -1.82 -10.07 -3.72
N VAL A 118 -2.22 -9.45 -4.82
CA VAL A 118 -2.37 -8.00 -4.99
C VAL A 118 -3.85 -7.63 -4.87
N GLY A 119 -4.15 -6.73 -3.94
CA GLY A 119 -5.44 -6.08 -3.77
C GLY A 119 -5.52 -4.77 -4.54
N VAL A 120 -6.69 -4.50 -5.12
CA VAL A 120 -7.02 -3.24 -5.78
C VAL A 120 -8.38 -2.77 -5.29
N ILE A 121 -8.53 -1.46 -5.04
CA ILE A 121 -9.83 -0.83 -4.74
C ILE A 121 -10.09 0.24 -5.79
N LYS A 122 -11.32 0.26 -6.33
CA LYS A 122 -11.76 1.30 -7.25
C LYS A 122 -12.40 2.49 -6.52
N THR A 123 -12.26 3.67 -7.11
CA THR A 123 -12.90 4.91 -6.69
C THR A 123 -13.29 5.70 -7.95
N ASN A 124 -14.57 6.02 -8.08
CA ASN A 124 -15.16 6.64 -9.27
C ASN A 124 -14.83 5.86 -10.56
N GLY A 125 -14.92 4.52 -10.49
CA GLY A 125 -14.65 3.61 -11.61
C GLY A 125 -13.18 3.47 -12.02
N LYS A 126 -12.24 4.11 -11.30
CA LYS A 126 -10.79 4.05 -11.56
C LYS A 126 -10.07 3.39 -10.40
N ILE A 127 -8.87 2.86 -10.62
CA ILE A 127 -8.02 2.35 -9.54
C ILE A 127 -7.70 3.49 -8.57
N GLY A 128 -8.14 3.36 -7.31
CA GLY A 128 -7.90 4.32 -6.24
C GLY A 128 -6.67 3.97 -5.40
N THR A 129 -6.47 2.69 -5.10
CA THR A 129 -5.25 2.19 -4.43
C THR A 129 -4.93 0.75 -4.84
N ILE A 130 -3.66 0.36 -4.65
CA ILE A 130 -3.09 -0.95 -4.92
C ILE A 130 -2.26 -1.34 -3.70
N PHE A 131 -2.41 -2.57 -3.20
CA PHE A 131 -1.72 -3.02 -1.99
C PHE A 131 -1.47 -4.53 -2.01
N PRO A 132 -0.44 -5.05 -1.32
CA PRO A 132 -0.30 -6.47 -1.11
C PRO A 132 -1.18 -6.91 0.05
N ASP A 133 -1.82 -8.07 -0.09
CA ASP A 133 -2.57 -8.64 1.02
C ASP A 133 -1.64 -9.03 2.18
N GLY A 134 -1.66 -8.23 3.24
CA GLY A 134 -0.87 -8.45 4.45
C GLY A 134 -1.36 -9.60 5.34
N THR A 135 -2.51 -10.19 5.03
CA THR A 135 -3.13 -11.27 5.83
C THR A 135 -2.94 -12.64 5.18
N LYS A 136 -2.91 -12.69 3.85
CA LYS A 136 -2.76 -13.93 3.08
C LYS A 136 -1.86 -13.69 1.86
N GLN A 137 -0.91 -14.60 1.66
CA GLN A 137 -0.14 -14.72 0.42
C GLN A 137 -0.24 -16.17 -0.08
N PRO A 138 -0.02 -16.42 -1.39
CA PRO A 138 -0.01 -17.76 -1.97
C PRO A 138 1.00 -18.70 -1.30
#